data_AF-E4TFM8-F1
#
_entry.id   AF-E4TFM8-F1
#
_cell.length_a   1.000
_cell.length_b   1.000
_cell.length_c   1.000
_cell.angle_alpha   90.00
_cell.angle_beta   90.00
_cell.angle_gamma   90.00
#
_symmetry.space_group_name_H-M   'P 1'
#
loop_
_entity.id
_entity.type
_entity.pdbx_description
1 polymer ?
#
loop_
_entity_poly.entity_id
_entity_poly.type
_entity_poly.pdbx_seq_one_letter_code
_entity_poly.pdbx_strand_id
1 'polypeptide(L)'
;MRKYTLFILLVAIALIIAYIFYPKTVKRTIIDNKTLNNVDESVKIIAPITSKESLALNALNKLYDSSEKGFSEIPKELKFTKVEYDKKDSVATVYARFDGTKESLSSFQESKMLLQIFNTVKLNIPEAKKFRIIFSGDSPFTELRTDLLFTIEDENLIVLGE
;
A
#
# COMPACT_ATOMS: atom_id res chain seq x y z
N MET A 1 -11.93 -48.25 1.70
CA MET A 1 -12.12 -47.01 2.48
C MET A 1 -10.96 -46.02 2.33
N ARG A 2 -9.68 -46.39 2.55
CA ARG A 2 -8.50 -45.49 2.43
C ARG A 2 -8.40 -44.67 1.12
N LYS A 3 -8.75 -45.24 -0.03
CA LYS A 3 -8.67 -44.56 -1.35
C LYS A 3 -9.63 -43.36 -1.46
N TYR A 4 -10.82 -43.46 -0.88
CA TYR A 4 -11.81 -42.37 -0.89
C TYR A 4 -11.44 -41.27 0.09
N THR A 5 -10.85 -41.61 1.24
CA THR A 5 -10.33 -40.62 2.20
C THR A 5 -9.20 -39.79 1.59
N LEU A 6 -8.29 -40.43 0.84
CA LEU A 6 -7.20 -39.74 0.14
C LEU A 6 -7.74 -38.81 -0.96
N PHE A 7 -8.75 -39.27 -1.71
CA PHE A 7 -9.39 -38.49 -2.76
C PHE A 7 -10.14 -37.27 -2.20
N ILE A 8 -10.92 -37.44 -1.12
CA ILE A 8 -11.61 -36.33 -0.44
C ILE A 8 -10.61 -35.30 0.10
N LEU A 9 -9.49 -35.75 0.68
CA LEU A 9 -8.44 -34.87 1.16
C LEU A 9 -7.80 -34.06 0.02
N LEU A 10 -7.50 -34.69 -1.12
CA LEU A 10 -6.96 -34.02 -2.30
C LEU A 10 -7.92 -32.98 -2.87
N VAL A 11 -9.21 -33.28 -2.95
CA VAL A 11 -10.24 -32.34 -3.40
C VAL A 11 -10.37 -31.16 -2.43
N ALA A 12 -10.34 -31.41 -1.12
CA ALA A 12 -10.39 -30.35 -0.12
C ALA A 12 -9.17 -29.42 -0.21
N ILE A 13 -7.96 -29.97 -0.37
CA ILE A 13 -6.74 -29.18 -0.57
C ILE A 13 -6.82 -28.36 -1.86
N ALA A 14 -7.29 -28.96 -2.96
CA ALA A 14 -7.45 -28.26 -4.24
C ALA A 14 -8.43 -27.09 -4.13
N LEU A 15 -9.54 -27.25 -3.42
CA LEU A 15 -10.51 -26.18 -3.17
C LEU A 15 -9.95 -25.07 -2.28
N ILE A 16 -9.18 -25.42 -1.25
CA ILE A 16 -8.51 -24.43 -0.37
C ILE A 16 -7.48 -23.62 -1.17
N ILE A 17 -6.66 -24.27 -1.98
CA ILE A 17 -5.69 -23.60 -2.87
C ILE A 17 -6.46 -22.72 -3.87
N ALA A 18 -7.48 -23.24 -4.53
CA ALA A 18 -8.28 -22.45 -5.47
C ALA A 18 -8.92 -21.22 -4.81
N TYR A 19 -9.37 -21.33 -3.56
CA TYR A 19 -9.92 -20.22 -2.79
C TYR A 19 -8.87 -19.18 -2.38
N ILE A 20 -7.69 -19.62 -1.93
CA ILE A 20 -6.57 -18.75 -1.54
C ILE A 20 -6.03 -17.98 -2.75
N PHE A 21 -5.92 -18.65 -3.89
CA PHE A 21 -5.38 -18.10 -5.14
C PHE A 21 -6.47 -17.59 -6.10
N TYR A 22 -7.72 -17.50 -5.67
CA TYR A 22 -8.77 -16.88 -6.46
C TYR A 22 -8.44 -15.39 -6.66
N PRO A 23 -8.53 -14.85 -7.90
CA PRO A 23 -8.22 -13.45 -8.16
C PRO A 23 -9.21 -12.53 -7.41
N LYS A 24 -8.68 -11.71 -6.52
CA LYS A 24 -9.43 -10.72 -5.74
C LYS A 24 -9.14 -9.32 -6.26
N THR A 25 -10.04 -8.37 -6.04
CA THR A 25 -9.83 -6.96 -6.40
C THR A 25 -9.42 -6.14 -5.18
N VAL A 26 -8.44 -5.27 -5.37
CA VAL A 26 -8.02 -4.24 -4.39
C VAL A 26 -8.13 -2.87 -5.00
N LYS A 27 -8.39 -1.87 -4.17
CA LYS A 27 -8.51 -0.47 -4.61
C LYS A 27 -7.20 0.26 -4.37
N ARG A 28 -6.77 1.05 -5.35
CA ARG A 28 -5.60 1.93 -5.22
C ARG A 28 -5.93 3.30 -5.79
N THR A 29 -5.26 4.34 -5.31
CA THR A 29 -5.33 5.66 -5.93
C THR A 29 -4.05 5.88 -6.72
N ILE A 30 -4.21 6.46 -7.89
CA ILE A 30 -3.16 6.91 -8.78
C ILE A 30 -3.36 8.41 -9.00
N ILE A 31 -2.29 9.18 -9.17
CA ILE A 31 -2.41 10.61 -9.44
C ILE A 31 -1.95 10.89 -10.87
N ASP A 32 -2.86 11.36 -11.70
CA ASP A 32 -2.58 11.70 -13.10
C ASP A 32 -1.49 12.79 -13.20
N ASN A 33 -0.41 12.49 -13.91
CA ASN A 33 0.71 13.41 -14.10
C ASN A 33 0.32 14.68 -14.89
N LYS A 34 -0.75 14.65 -15.67
CA LYS A 34 -1.20 15.80 -16.48
C LYS A 34 -2.23 16.67 -15.74
N THR A 35 -3.16 16.03 -15.03
CA THR A 35 -4.29 16.74 -14.41
C THR A 35 -4.16 16.88 -12.90
N LEU A 36 -3.22 16.17 -12.28
CA LEU A 36 -3.02 16.07 -10.82
C LEU A 36 -4.25 15.57 -10.05
N ASN A 37 -5.23 15.01 -10.76
CA ASN A 37 -6.42 14.44 -10.15
C ASN A 37 -6.13 13.04 -9.61
N ASN A 38 -6.77 12.72 -8.49
CA ASN A 38 -6.83 11.36 -7.95
C ASN A 38 -7.73 10.51 -8.85
N VAL A 39 -7.21 9.36 -9.28
CA VAL A 39 -7.94 8.35 -10.04
C VAL A 39 -7.92 7.06 -9.25
N ASP A 40 -9.10 6.61 -8.81
CA ASP A 40 -9.25 5.37 -8.07
C ASP A 40 -9.41 4.20 -9.03
N GLU A 41 -8.55 3.20 -8.89
CA GLU A 41 -8.54 2.00 -9.72
C GLU A 41 -8.77 0.74 -8.90
N SER A 42 -9.45 -0.24 -9.51
CA SER A 42 -9.54 -1.60 -8.98
C SER A 42 -8.56 -2.52 -9.72
N VAL A 43 -7.64 -3.13 -8.99
CA VAL A 43 -6.60 -4.01 -9.52
C VAL A 43 -6.84 -5.43 -9.07
N LYS A 44 -6.66 -6.40 -9.98
CA LYS A 44 -6.73 -7.83 -9.63
C LYS A 44 -5.42 -8.27 -8.98
N ILE A 45 -5.51 -8.96 -7.86
CA ILE A 45 -4.39 -9.60 -7.17
C ILE A 45 -4.69 -11.06 -6.89
N ILE A 46 -3.62 -11.85 -6.84
CA ILE A 46 -3.65 -13.26 -6.44
C ILE A 46 -2.84 -13.36 -5.15
N ALA A 47 -3.50 -13.20 -4.01
CA ALA A 47 -2.86 -13.25 -2.70
C ALA A 47 -3.87 -13.67 -1.62
N PRO A 48 -3.42 -14.34 -0.54
CA PRO A 48 -4.24 -14.58 0.64
C PRO A 48 -4.58 -13.24 1.30
N ILE A 49 -5.73 -12.66 0.94
CA ILE A 49 -6.29 -11.51 1.66
C ILE A 49 -7.05 -12.04 2.87
N THR A 50 -6.46 -11.84 4.05
CA THR A 50 -7.01 -12.29 5.33
C THR A 50 -7.45 -11.12 6.23
N SER A 51 -7.06 -9.88 5.91
CA SER A 51 -7.41 -8.67 6.68
C SER A 51 -7.42 -7.41 5.81
N LYS A 52 -7.92 -6.29 6.34
CA LYS A 52 -7.91 -4.98 5.66
C LYS A 52 -6.49 -4.45 5.48
N GLU A 53 -5.63 -4.72 6.45
CA GLU A 53 -4.21 -4.38 6.43
C GLU A 53 -3.47 -5.15 5.33
N SER A 54 -3.75 -6.45 5.19
CA SER A 54 -3.25 -7.27 4.08
C SER A 54 -3.76 -6.74 2.73
N LEU A 55 -5.03 -6.31 2.67
CA LEU A 55 -5.62 -5.73 1.48
C LEU A 55 -4.93 -4.41 1.10
N ALA A 56 -4.72 -3.51 2.06
CA ALA A 56 -4.00 -2.25 1.88
C ALA A 56 -2.54 -2.46 1.47
N LEU A 57 -1.82 -3.39 2.12
CA LEU A 57 -0.44 -3.72 1.77
C LEU A 57 -0.33 -4.23 0.32
N ASN A 58 -1.23 -5.11 -0.08
CA ASN A 58 -1.26 -5.60 -1.47
C ASN A 58 -1.58 -4.50 -2.47
N ALA A 59 -2.48 -3.56 -2.13
CA ALA A 59 -2.78 -2.40 -2.97
C ALA A 59 -1.55 -1.47 -3.12
N LEU A 60 -0.85 -1.19 -2.03
CA LEU A 60 0.40 -0.41 -2.03
C LEU A 60 1.48 -1.07 -2.91
N ASN A 61 1.67 -2.39 -2.76
CA ASN A 61 2.60 -3.15 -3.61
C ASN A 61 2.19 -3.22 -5.08
N LYS A 62 0.98 -2.81 -5.42
CA LYS A 62 0.52 -2.63 -6.80
C LYS A 62 0.75 -1.22 -7.33
N LEU A 63 1.13 -0.23 -6.52
CA LEU A 63 1.39 1.12 -7.04
C LEU A 63 2.56 1.17 -8.04
N TYR A 64 3.49 0.21 -7.98
CA TYR A 64 4.55 0.00 -8.98
C TYR A 64 4.02 -0.29 -10.37
N ASP A 65 2.98 -1.11 -10.50
CA ASP A 65 2.42 -1.52 -11.80
C ASP A 65 1.84 -0.32 -12.59
N SER A 66 1.62 0.81 -11.92
CA SER A 66 1.18 2.08 -12.51
C SER A 66 2.32 3.06 -12.82
N SER A 67 3.55 2.78 -12.38
CA SER A 67 4.74 3.58 -12.71
C SER A 67 5.10 3.47 -14.20
N GLU A 68 4.93 2.29 -14.79
CA GLU A 68 5.19 2.04 -16.22
C GLU A 68 4.28 2.83 -17.17
N LYS A 69 3.18 3.38 -16.65
CA LYS A 69 2.25 4.21 -17.41
C LYS A 69 2.43 5.71 -17.17
N GLY A 70 3.41 6.12 -16.34
CA GLY A 70 3.66 7.53 -16.03
C GLY A 70 2.63 8.16 -15.10
N PHE A 71 2.04 7.36 -14.20
CA PHE A 71 1.03 7.83 -13.24
C PHE A 71 1.39 7.59 -11.76
N SER A 72 2.55 6.98 -11.48
CA SER A 72 2.97 6.63 -10.12
C SER A 72 4.40 7.13 -9.90
N GLU A 73 4.56 8.01 -8.92
CA GLU A 73 5.88 8.54 -8.53
C GLU A 73 6.60 7.61 -7.54
N ILE A 74 6.12 6.37 -7.36
CA ILE A 74 6.73 5.49 -6.34
C ILE A 74 7.97 4.79 -6.92
N PRO A 75 9.18 5.06 -6.38
CA PRO A 75 10.44 4.55 -6.92
C PRO A 75 10.52 3.04 -6.78
N LYS A 76 11.03 2.33 -7.77
CA LYS A 76 11.11 0.84 -7.78
C LYS A 76 11.81 0.26 -6.55
N GLU A 77 12.72 1.03 -5.96
CA GLU A 77 13.52 0.73 -4.77
C GLU A 77 12.69 0.79 -3.49
N LEU A 78 11.62 1.59 -3.45
CA LEU A 78 10.69 1.59 -2.32
C LEU A 78 10.04 0.20 -2.22
N LYS A 79 9.82 -0.28 -1.00
CA LYS A 79 9.12 -1.53 -0.69
C LYS A 79 8.22 -1.33 0.51
N PHE A 80 6.96 -1.73 0.39
CA PHE A 80 6.03 -1.76 1.52
C PHE A 80 6.09 -3.14 2.17
N THR A 81 6.40 -3.16 3.47
CA THR A 81 6.63 -4.41 4.21
C THR A 81 5.42 -4.78 5.06
N LYS A 82 4.73 -3.78 5.62
CA LYS A 82 3.62 -4.00 6.53
C LYS A 82 2.66 -2.82 6.55
N VAL A 83 1.40 -3.10 6.77
CA VAL A 83 0.41 -2.11 7.20
C VAL A 83 -0.15 -2.57 8.54
N GLU A 84 -0.30 -1.65 9.49
CA GLU A 84 -0.97 -1.87 10.76
C GLU A 84 -2.08 -0.84 10.94
N TYR A 85 -3.17 -1.25 11.55
CA TYR A 85 -4.25 -0.34 11.92
C TYR A 85 -4.49 -0.38 13.43
N ASP A 86 -4.16 0.74 14.09
CA ASP A 86 -4.55 0.96 15.47
C ASP A 86 -6.00 1.47 15.50
N LYS A 87 -6.91 0.58 15.93
CA LYS A 87 -8.33 0.89 16.08
C LYS A 87 -8.62 1.91 17.17
N LYS A 88 -7.80 1.96 18.23
CA LYS A 88 -8.01 2.83 19.37
C LYS A 88 -7.80 4.29 18.97
N ASP A 89 -6.68 4.55 18.30
CA ASP A 89 -6.29 5.90 17.89
C ASP A 89 -6.68 6.22 16.43
N SER A 90 -7.30 5.26 15.74
CA SER A 90 -7.71 5.34 14.33
C SER A 90 -6.55 5.70 13.39
N VAL A 91 -5.37 5.15 13.66
CA VAL A 91 -4.13 5.39 12.90
C VAL A 91 -3.78 4.21 12.03
N ALA A 92 -3.63 4.43 10.73
CA ALA A 92 -3.05 3.44 9.82
C ALA A 92 -1.56 3.72 9.63
N THR A 93 -0.71 2.76 10.03
CA THR A 93 0.75 2.86 9.92
C THR A 93 1.24 1.99 8.76
N VAL A 94 1.95 2.61 7.83
CA VAL A 94 2.62 1.96 6.71
C VAL A 94 4.11 1.83 7.04
N TYR A 95 4.64 0.62 6.94
CA TYR A 95 6.07 0.37 7.07
C TYR A 95 6.66 0.20 5.67
N ALA A 96 7.64 1.02 5.35
CA ALA A 96 8.31 1.01 4.07
C ALA A 96 9.82 1.04 4.23
N ARG A 97 10.55 0.58 3.21
CA ARG A 97 12.01 0.63 3.16
C ARG A 97 12.47 0.90 1.73
N PHE A 98 13.67 1.46 1.59
CA PHE A 98 14.33 1.60 0.28
C PHE A 98 15.36 0.48 0.12
N ASP A 99 15.17 -0.37 -0.88
CA ASP A 99 16.13 -1.38 -1.30
C ASP A 99 17.07 -0.79 -2.34
N GLY A 100 18.10 -0.09 -1.85
CA GLY A 100 19.13 0.52 -2.69
C GLY A 100 19.20 2.04 -2.57
N THR A 101 19.93 2.67 -3.49
CA THR A 101 20.06 4.12 -3.55
C THR A 101 18.79 4.72 -4.13
N LYS A 102 18.11 5.56 -3.34
CA LYS A 102 16.97 6.36 -3.78
C LYS A 102 17.38 7.23 -4.98
N GLU A 103 16.69 7.09 -6.12
CA GLU A 103 16.75 8.11 -7.16
C GLU A 103 16.22 9.43 -6.57
N SER A 104 16.95 10.53 -6.78
CA SER A 104 16.60 11.84 -6.22
C SER A 104 15.25 12.31 -6.77
N LEU A 105 14.21 12.17 -5.97
CA LEU A 105 12.90 12.78 -6.25
C LEU A 105 12.95 14.27 -5.96
N SER A 106 12.26 15.07 -6.77
CA SER A 106 11.96 16.46 -6.39
C SER A 106 10.92 16.48 -5.26
N SER A 107 10.89 17.54 -4.44
CA SER A 107 9.90 17.69 -3.36
C SER A 107 8.45 17.55 -3.84
N PHE A 108 8.15 17.97 -5.08
CA PHE A 108 6.84 17.79 -5.69
C PHE A 108 6.49 16.31 -5.89
N GLN A 109 7.45 15.51 -6.38
CA GLN A 109 7.26 14.07 -6.56
C GLN A 109 7.18 13.33 -5.23
N GLU A 110 7.94 13.75 -4.22
CA GLU A 110 7.86 13.19 -2.87
C GLU A 110 6.46 13.40 -2.25
N SER A 111 5.92 14.61 -2.34
CA SER A 111 4.57 14.93 -1.86
C SER A 111 3.49 14.13 -2.60
N LYS A 112 3.63 13.99 -3.92
CA LYS A 112 2.71 13.21 -4.75
C LYS A 112 2.76 11.72 -4.41
N MET A 113 3.96 11.16 -4.24
CA MET A 113 4.16 9.78 -3.80
C MET A 113 3.46 9.52 -2.46
N LEU A 114 3.65 10.41 -1.48
CA LEU A 114 3.04 10.28 -0.16
C LEU A 114 1.52 10.36 -0.22
N LEU A 115 0.97 11.31 -0.97
CA LEU A 115 -0.48 11.42 -1.17
C LEU A 115 -1.06 10.13 -1.78
N GLN A 116 -0.36 9.56 -2.77
CA GLN A 116 -0.77 8.33 -3.42
C GLN A 116 -0.78 7.13 -2.45
N ILE A 117 0.23 7.05 -1.57
CA ILE A 117 0.31 6.04 -0.50
C ILE A 117 -0.89 6.20 0.45
N PHE A 118 -1.12 7.40 0.97
CA PHE A 118 -2.17 7.62 1.97
C PHE A 118 -3.58 7.43 1.41
N ASN A 119 -3.85 7.91 0.19
CA ASN A 119 -5.13 7.69 -0.47
C ASN A 119 -5.38 6.19 -0.70
N THR A 120 -4.34 5.46 -1.12
CA THR A 120 -4.43 4.00 -1.27
C THR A 120 -4.74 3.31 0.06
N VAL A 121 -4.14 3.73 1.17
CA VAL A 121 -4.48 3.17 2.49
C VAL A 121 -5.91 3.54 2.88
N LYS A 122 -6.34 4.79 2.71
CA LYS A 122 -7.70 5.27 3.03
C LYS A 122 -8.78 4.49 2.30
N LEU A 123 -8.57 4.15 1.02
CA LEU A 123 -9.52 3.35 0.24
C LEU A 123 -9.76 1.95 0.81
N ASN A 124 -8.76 1.38 1.46
CA ASN A 124 -8.78 0.01 1.97
C ASN A 124 -9.04 -0.05 3.49
N ILE A 125 -8.79 1.05 4.20
CA ILE A 125 -9.06 1.25 5.62
C ILE A 125 -9.82 2.59 5.79
N PRO A 126 -11.09 2.67 5.34
CA PRO A 126 -11.85 3.92 5.32
C PRO A 126 -12.08 4.52 6.71
N GLU A 127 -12.07 3.69 7.76
CA GLU A 127 -12.19 4.13 9.15
C GLU A 127 -10.95 4.84 9.70
N ALA A 128 -9.79 4.75 9.05
CA ALA A 128 -8.59 5.44 9.48
C ALA A 128 -8.76 6.96 9.37
N LYS A 129 -8.42 7.67 10.45
CA LYS A 129 -8.48 9.14 10.55
C LYS A 129 -7.09 9.77 10.50
N LYS A 130 -6.06 9.02 10.85
CA LYS A 130 -4.66 9.46 10.79
C LYS A 130 -3.85 8.44 10.02
N PHE A 131 -2.83 8.92 9.33
CA PHE A 131 -1.92 8.08 8.58
C PHE A 131 -0.50 8.33 9.03
N ARG A 132 0.27 7.25 9.19
CA ARG A 132 1.69 7.29 9.52
C ARG A 132 2.43 6.47 8.48
N ILE A 133 3.59 6.94 8.05
CA ILE A 133 4.56 6.11 7.33
C ILE A 133 5.89 6.11 8.06
N ILE A 134 6.47 4.93 8.21
CA ILE A 134 7.76 4.69 8.85
C ILE A 134 8.69 4.15 7.78
N PHE A 135 9.79 4.86 7.54
CA PHE A 135 10.84 4.44 6.62
C PHE A 135 11.97 3.78 7.41
N SER A 136 12.22 2.50 7.15
CA SER A 136 13.37 1.80 7.70
C SER A 136 14.53 1.90 6.71
N GLY A 137 15.59 2.66 7.01
CA GLY A 137 16.80 2.77 6.17
C GLY A 137 17.52 4.13 6.23
N ASP A 138 18.69 4.24 5.59
CA ASP A 138 19.68 5.32 5.74
C ASP A 138 19.36 6.68 5.09
N SER A 139 18.12 6.97 4.68
CA SER A 139 17.82 8.31 4.16
C SER A 139 16.34 8.70 4.33
N PRO A 140 15.99 9.42 5.41
CA PRO A 140 14.73 10.14 5.48
C PRO A 140 14.74 11.29 4.44
N PHE A 141 13.55 11.76 4.09
CA PHE A 141 13.29 12.79 3.07
C PHE A 141 14.23 14.00 3.11
N THR A 142 14.50 14.58 1.95
CA THR A 142 15.32 15.80 1.85
C THR A 142 14.51 17.04 2.20
N GLU A 143 13.27 17.13 1.70
CA GLU A 143 12.39 18.28 1.96
C GLU A 143 10.94 17.98 1.55
N LEU A 144 9.99 18.12 2.48
CA LEU A 144 8.56 17.91 2.24
C LEU A 144 7.81 19.24 2.21
N ARG A 145 7.11 19.52 1.10
CA ARG A 145 6.25 20.70 0.93
C ARG A 145 4.91 20.30 0.35
N THR A 146 3.84 20.48 1.11
CA THR A 146 2.51 19.98 0.77
C THR A 146 1.44 20.65 1.63
N ASP A 147 0.24 20.79 1.08
CA ASP A 147 -0.89 21.54 1.67
C ASP A 147 -1.67 20.74 2.74
N LEU A 148 -1.33 19.47 3.00
CA LEU A 148 -1.94 18.73 4.12
C LEU A 148 -1.17 19.03 5.42
N LEU A 149 -1.82 18.87 6.57
CA LEU A 149 -1.15 18.99 7.87
C LEU A 149 -0.29 17.75 8.12
N PHE A 150 0.96 17.81 7.66
CA PHE A 150 2.00 16.84 8.02
C PHE A 150 2.72 17.31 9.28
N THR A 151 2.94 16.40 10.22
CA THR A 151 3.94 16.59 11.27
C THR A 151 5.04 15.54 11.10
N ILE A 152 6.29 15.97 11.27
CA ILE A 152 7.44 15.09 11.31
C ILE A 152 7.80 14.93 12.79
N GLU A 153 7.66 13.72 13.31
CA GLU A 153 8.07 13.36 14.66
C GLU A 153 9.14 12.27 14.56
N ASP A 154 10.39 12.61 14.85
CA ASP A 154 11.57 11.77 14.63
C ASP A 154 11.71 11.34 13.15
N GLU A 155 11.67 10.03 12.87
CA GLU A 155 11.69 9.44 11.52
C GLU A 155 10.28 9.21 10.94
N ASN A 156 9.24 9.68 11.64
CA ASN A 156 7.85 9.43 11.26
C ASN A 156 7.25 10.62 10.53
N LEU A 157 6.58 10.34 9.42
CA LEU A 157 5.70 11.30 8.78
C LEU A 157 4.24 10.97 9.14
N ILE A 158 3.56 11.92 9.79
CA ILE A 158 2.18 11.76 10.25
C ILE A 158 1.29 12.77 9.52
N VAL A 159 0.20 12.28 8.91
CA VAL A 159 -0.87 13.10 8.33
C VAL A 159 -2.08 13.09 9.25
N LEU A 160 -2.51 14.27 9.66
CA LEU A 160 -3.81 14.45 10.29
C LEU A 160 -4.87 14.50 9.17
N GLY A 161 -5.71 13.47 9.08
CA GLY A 161 -6.88 13.54 8.21
C GLY A 161 -7.91 14.48 8.82
N GLU A 162 -8.44 15.39 8.02
CA GLU A 162 -9.70 16.09 8.33
C GLU A 162 -10.89 15.11 8.27
#